data_AF-A0A0A0JH46-F1
#
_entry.id   AF-A0A0A0JH46-F1
#
_cell.length_a   1.000
_cell.length_b   1.000
_cell.length_c   1.000
_cell.angle_alpha   90.00
_cell.angle_beta   90.00
_cell.angle_gamma   90.00
#
_symmetry.space_group_name_H-M   'P 1'
#
loop_
_entity.id
_entity.type
_entity.pdbx_description
1 polymer ?
#
loop_
_entity_poly.entity_id
_entity_poly.type
_entity_poly.pdbx_seq_one_letter_code
_entity_poly.pdbx_strand_id
1 'polypeptide(L)'
;MQVERGAGVNASEAAKIIAATLGDARGWQTRDKVRFRAVSPAAVAEGKVDMTIVLASPELTDKLCAPLETQGQVSCFNLRKVVLNVRRWTEGVPGYGTNLAAYRQYMVNHEVGHGLYHGHVACPGAGQPAPIMLQQTKGLDGCAPNPWPTVG
;
A
#
# COMPACT_ATOMS: atom_id res chain seq x y z
N MET A 1 -0.51 -7.78 10.68
CA MET A 1 0.22 -6.53 10.39
C MET A 1 1.39 -6.42 11.36
N GLN A 2 2.50 -5.84 10.93
CA GLN A 2 3.67 -5.55 11.75
C GLN A 2 4.07 -4.08 11.56
N VAL A 3 4.60 -3.46 12.60
CA VAL A 3 5.23 -2.13 12.54
C VAL A 3 6.61 -2.28 13.14
N GLU A 4 7.63 -1.79 12.44
CA GLU A 4 8.99 -1.80 12.95
C GLU A 4 9.08 -1.03 14.28
N ARG A 5 9.83 -1.59 15.23
CA ARG A 5 10.05 -0.96 16.53
C ARG A 5 10.83 0.34 16.35
N GLY A 6 10.34 1.42 16.94
CA GLY A 6 11.00 2.73 16.86
C GLY A 6 10.72 3.49 15.57
N ALA A 7 9.86 2.99 14.68
CA ALA A 7 9.51 3.66 13.44
C ALA A 7 8.66 4.94 13.61
N GLY A 8 8.30 5.32 14.84
CA GLY A 8 7.52 6.53 15.10
C GLY A 8 6.05 6.47 14.62
N VAL A 9 5.53 5.28 14.26
CA VAL A 9 4.13 5.09 13.83
C VAL A 9 3.33 4.37 14.91
N ASN A 10 2.13 4.87 15.21
CA ASN A 10 1.18 4.19 16.08
C ASN A 10 0.59 2.96 15.38
N ALA A 11 0.92 1.77 15.88
CA ALA A 11 0.49 0.51 15.25
C ALA A 11 -1.04 0.31 15.26
N SER A 12 -1.74 0.76 16.31
CA SER A 12 -3.20 0.62 16.41
C SER A 12 -3.92 1.55 15.43
N GLU A 13 -3.44 2.80 15.31
CA GLU A 13 -3.97 3.75 14.33
C GLU A 13 -3.73 3.27 12.90
N ALA A 14 -2.51 2.87 12.58
CA ALA A 14 -2.19 2.37 11.25
C ALA A 14 -3.00 1.11 10.89
N ALA A 15 -3.20 0.19 11.84
CA ALA A 15 -4.05 -0.98 11.66
C ALA A 15 -5.51 -0.61 11.36
N LYS A 16 -6.06 0.41 12.03
CA LYS A 16 -7.42 0.91 11.74
C LYS A 16 -7.52 1.50 10.34
N ILE A 17 -6.56 2.31 9.92
CA ILE A 17 -6.52 2.90 8.58
C ILE A 17 -6.46 1.81 7.50
N ILE A 18 -5.58 0.83 7.67
CA ILE A 18 -5.43 -0.30 6.75
C ILE A 18 -6.71 -1.13 6.70
N ALA A 19 -7.27 -1.50 7.86
CA ALA A 19 -8.50 -2.30 7.91
C ALA A 19 -9.69 -1.57 7.26
N ALA A 20 -9.83 -0.27 7.52
CA ALA A 20 -10.86 0.56 6.88
C ALA A 20 -10.67 0.63 5.36
N THR A 21 -9.43 0.81 4.89
CA THR A 21 -9.10 0.87 3.45
C THR A 21 -9.44 -0.45 2.75
N LEU A 22 -9.02 -1.58 3.33
CA LEU A 22 -9.26 -2.92 2.77
C LEU A 22 -10.72 -3.38 2.89
N GLY A 23 -11.48 -2.78 3.80
CA GLY A 23 -12.92 -3.01 3.96
C GLY A 23 -13.81 -2.09 3.14
N ASP A 24 -13.25 -1.07 2.48
CA ASP A 24 -14.03 -0.06 1.78
C ASP A 24 -14.62 -0.61 0.46
N ALA A 25 -15.85 -0.22 0.15
CA ALA A 25 -16.55 -0.63 -1.07
C ALA A 25 -15.91 -0.07 -2.34
N ARG A 26 -15.07 0.97 -2.25
CA ARG A 26 -14.25 1.48 -3.36
C ARG A 26 -12.98 0.65 -3.61
N GLY A 27 -12.71 -0.32 -2.74
CA GLY A 27 -11.52 -1.16 -2.71
C GLY A 27 -11.63 -2.46 -3.51
N TRP A 28 -10.63 -3.32 -3.30
CA TRP A 28 -10.49 -4.62 -3.96
C TRP A 28 -11.64 -5.58 -3.69
N GLN A 29 -12.37 -5.44 -2.56
CA GLN A 29 -13.52 -6.30 -2.29
C GLN A 29 -14.60 -6.18 -3.37
N THR A 30 -14.83 -4.98 -3.87
CA THR A 30 -15.79 -4.75 -4.94
C THR A 30 -15.21 -5.09 -6.29
N ARG A 31 -13.96 -4.67 -6.55
CA ARG A 31 -13.28 -4.80 -7.84
C ARG A 31 -12.96 -6.26 -8.21
N ASP A 32 -12.49 -7.06 -7.24
CA ASP A 32 -12.02 -8.43 -7.47
C ASP A 32 -12.83 -9.48 -6.70
N LYS A 33 -13.89 -9.07 -5.99
CA LYS A 33 -14.76 -9.97 -5.21
C LYS A 33 -14.02 -10.75 -4.11
N VAL A 34 -12.95 -10.17 -3.57
CA VAL A 34 -12.16 -10.71 -2.45
C VAL A 34 -12.66 -10.20 -1.10
N ARG A 35 -12.17 -10.79 0.00
CA ARG A 35 -12.38 -10.28 1.36
C ARG A 35 -11.09 -10.34 2.14
N PHE A 36 -10.83 -9.33 2.96
CA PHE A 36 -9.67 -9.30 3.84
C PHE A 36 -10.11 -9.58 5.28
N ARG A 37 -9.35 -10.44 5.95
CA ARG A 37 -9.59 -10.77 7.36
C ARG A 37 -8.27 -10.76 8.12
N ALA A 38 -8.25 -10.02 9.23
CA ALA A 38 -7.13 -10.14 10.17
C ALA A 38 -7.13 -11.56 10.77
N VAL A 39 -5.96 -12.20 10.76
CA VAL A 39 -5.78 -13.53 11.35
C VAL A 39 -5.26 -13.45 12.78
N SER A 40 -5.47 -14.50 13.56
CA SER A 40 -4.94 -14.59 14.92
C SER A 40 -3.41 -14.75 14.92
N PRO A 41 -2.71 -14.36 15.99
CA PRO A 41 -1.28 -14.60 16.13
C PRO A 41 -0.89 -16.08 15.98
N ALA A 42 -1.75 -17.01 16.43
CA ALA A 42 -1.54 -18.45 16.24
C ALA A 42 -1.54 -18.85 14.76
N ALA A 43 -2.50 -18.36 13.98
CA ALA A 43 -2.53 -18.61 12.54
C ALA A 43 -1.32 -17.98 11.81
N VAL A 44 -0.82 -16.83 12.28
CA VAL A 44 0.44 -16.25 11.78
C VAL A 44 1.62 -17.16 12.08
N ALA A 45 1.73 -17.68 13.31
CA ALA A 45 2.80 -18.58 13.72
C ALA A 45 2.79 -19.91 12.94
N GLU A 46 1.61 -20.38 12.54
CA GLU A 46 1.42 -21.55 11.68
C GLU A 46 1.64 -21.25 10.17
N GLY A 47 1.97 -20.01 9.80
CA GLY A 47 2.18 -19.62 8.41
C GLY A 47 0.91 -19.55 7.56
N LYS A 48 -0.28 -19.59 8.18
CA LYS A 48 -1.59 -19.57 7.51
C LYS A 48 -2.04 -18.14 7.17
N VAL A 49 -1.19 -17.40 6.44
CA VAL A 49 -1.44 -16.01 6.05
C VAL A 49 -1.16 -15.77 4.58
N ASP A 50 -2.16 -15.31 3.82
CA ASP A 50 -1.99 -14.98 2.40
C ASP A 50 -0.93 -13.90 2.19
N MET A 51 -0.98 -12.85 3.03
CA MET A 51 -0.02 -11.76 3.02
C MET A 51 0.17 -11.13 4.42
N THR A 52 1.32 -10.49 4.63
CA THR A 52 1.63 -9.71 5.83
C THR A 52 1.92 -8.26 5.45
N ILE A 53 1.15 -7.32 6.01
CA ILE A 53 1.43 -5.89 5.89
C ILE A 53 2.45 -5.48 6.94
N VAL A 54 3.54 -4.82 6.52
CA VAL A 54 4.66 -4.37 7.36
C VAL A 54 4.87 -2.87 7.13
N LEU A 55 4.84 -2.05 8.19
CA LEU A 55 5.38 -0.69 8.12
C LEU A 55 6.83 -0.72 8.55
N ALA A 56 7.72 -0.28 7.66
CA ALA A 56 9.16 -0.36 7.81
C ALA A 56 9.82 1.00 7.55
N SER A 57 10.89 1.30 8.28
CA SER A 57 11.83 2.38 7.94
C SER A 57 12.33 2.25 6.50
N PRO A 58 12.87 3.32 5.89
CA PRO A 58 13.52 3.24 4.59
C PRO A 58 14.55 2.09 4.50
N GLU A 59 15.39 1.95 5.53
CA GLU A 59 16.47 0.96 5.56
C GLU A 59 15.94 -0.48 5.66
N LEU A 60 14.90 -0.70 6.48
CA LEU A 60 14.25 -2.02 6.56
C LEU A 60 13.43 -2.31 5.30
N THR A 61 12.85 -1.29 4.67
CA THR A 61 12.13 -1.43 3.39
C THR A 61 13.06 -1.98 2.32
N ASP A 62 14.25 -1.40 2.14
CA ASP A 62 15.23 -1.89 1.17
C ASP A 62 15.60 -3.37 1.40
N LYS A 63 15.78 -3.76 2.67
CA LYS A 63 16.09 -5.15 3.04
C LYS A 63 14.94 -6.11 2.74
N LEU A 64 13.70 -5.72 3.07
CA LEU A 64 12.52 -6.57 2.88
C LEU A 64 12.10 -6.66 1.41
N CYS A 65 12.38 -5.62 0.62
CA CYS A 65 12.03 -5.54 -0.79
C CYS A 65 13.08 -6.16 -1.72
N ALA A 66 14.31 -6.40 -1.25
CA ALA A 66 15.36 -7.03 -2.04
C ALA A 66 14.88 -8.31 -2.77
N PRO A 67 15.22 -8.48 -4.06
CA PRO A 67 16.17 -7.68 -4.85
C PRO A 67 15.60 -6.41 -5.50
N LEU A 68 14.36 -6.01 -5.18
CA LEU A 68 13.80 -4.75 -5.70
C LEU A 68 14.53 -3.55 -5.09
N GLU A 69 14.98 -2.64 -5.94
CA GLU A 69 15.70 -1.44 -5.52
C GLU A 69 14.72 -0.33 -5.14
N THR A 70 14.30 -0.30 -3.87
CA THR A 70 13.40 0.74 -3.36
C THR A 70 14.11 2.06 -3.03
N GLN A 71 15.43 2.01 -2.81
CA GLN A 71 16.30 3.14 -2.43
C GLN A 71 15.76 3.95 -1.22
N GLY A 72 15.02 3.28 -0.34
CA GLY A 72 14.31 3.89 0.79
C GLY A 72 13.21 4.86 0.38
N GLN A 73 12.83 4.92 -0.89
CA GLN A 73 11.89 5.93 -1.43
C GLN A 73 10.50 5.40 -1.71
N VAL A 74 10.33 4.10 -1.94
CA VAL A 74 9.04 3.51 -2.31
C VAL A 74 8.69 2.32 -1.42
N SER A 75 7.43 1.90 -1.51
CA SER A 75 6.91 0.67 -0.92
C SER A 75 7.07 -0.49 -1.91
N CYS A 76 6.80 -1.72 -1.47
CA CYS A 76 6.78 -2.88 -2.37
C CYS A 76 5.86 -3.99 -1.88
N PHE A 77 5.55 -4.93 -2.77
CA PHE A 77 5.14 -6.27 -2.41
C PHE A 77 6.26 -7.26 -2.75
N ASN A 78 6.72 -8.04 -1.75
CA ASN A 78 7.75 -9.05 -1.95
C ASN A 78 7.53 -10.27 -1.05
N LEU A 79 7.61 -11.49 -1.59
CA LEU A 79 7.47 -12.75 -0.85
C LEU A 79 6.28 -12.77 0.15
N ARG A 80 5.09 -12.35 -0.31
CA ARG A 80 3.86 -12.23 0.50
C ARG A 80 3.87 -11.11 1.55
N LYS A 81 4.83 -10.19 1.50
CA LYS A 81 4.87 -9.00 2.36
C LYS A 81 4.45 -7.79 1.57
N VAL A 82 3.44 -7.08 2.06
CA VAL A 82 3.11 -5.72 1.67
C VAL A 82 3.95 -4.79 2.55
N VAL A 83 5.06 -4.28 2.03
CA VAL A 83 6.00 -3.43 2.77
C VAL A 83 5.67 -1.97 2.48
N LEU A 84 5.20 -1.27 3.51
CA LEU A 84 4.81 0.13 3.47
C LEU A 84 5.94 0.97 4.08
N ASN A 85 6.58 1.80 3.25
CA ASN A 85 7.67 2.67 3.70
C ASN A 85 7.15 3.77 4.63
N VAL A 86 7.67 3.83 5.85
CA VAL A 86 7.23 4.75 6.91
C VAL A 86 7.48 6.21 6.57
N ARG A 87 8.55 6.54 5.84
CA ARG A 87 8.76 7.91 5.35
C ARG A 87 7.55 8.35 4.52
N ARG A 88 7.13 7.49 3.60
CA ARG A 88 5.97 7.76 2.73
C ARG A 88 4.65 7.73 3.50
N TRP A 89 4.50 6.82 4.45
CA TRP A 89 3.31 6.78 5.32
C TRP A 89 3.12 8.10 6.11
N THR A 90 4.22 8.75 6.51
CA THR A 90 4.20 9.95 7.35
C THR A 90 4.19 11.24 6.54
N GLU A 91 4.94 11.30 5.44
CA GLU A 91 5.16 12.54 4.68
C GLU A 91 4.33 12.63 3.40
N GLY A 92 3.88 11.48 2.86
CA GLY A 92 3.20 11.43 1.57
C GLY A 92 4.12 11.69 0.38
N VAL A 93 3.53 12.21 -0.70
CA VAL A 93 4.22 12.63 -1.93
C VAL A 93 3.56 13.89 -2.49
N PRO A 94 4.28 14.71 -3.28
CA PRO A 94 3.75 15.95 -3.83
C PRO A 94 2.44 15.81 -4.60
N GLY A 95 2.25 14.69 -5.33
CA GLY A 95 1.04 14.44 -6.13
C GLY A 95 -0.27 14.36 -5.33
N TYR A 96 -0.19 14.14 -4.01
CA TYR A 96 -1.35 14.11 -3.11
C TYR A 96 -1.51 15.41 -2.29
N GLY A 97 -0.60 16.37 -2.45
CA GLY A 97 -0.59 17.62 -1.67
C GLY A 97 -0.62 17.35 -0.16
N THR A 98 -1.55 18.00 0.54
CA THR A 98 -1.74 17.82 2.00
C THR A 98 -2.65 16.65 2.35
N ASN A 99 -3.20 15.92 1.37
CA ASN A 99 -4.14 14.83 1.60
C ASN A 99 -3.42 13.51 1.91
N LEU A 100 -2.76 13.47 3.07
CA LEU A 100 -2.02 12.29 3.54
C LEU A 100 -2.93 11.06 3.74
N ALA A 101 -4.19 11.27 4.13
CA ALA A 101 -5.15 10.20 4.30
C ALA A 101 -5.40 9.45 2.98
N ALA A 102 -5.61 10.19 1.88
CA ALA A 102 -5.75 9.61 0.55
C ALA A 102 -4.45 8.92 0.11
N TYR A 103 -3.28 9.51 0.37
CA TYR A 103 -2.02 8.86 0.02
C TYR A 103 -1.81 7.52 0.75
N ARG A 104 -2.15 7.44 2.04
CA ARG A 104 -2.08 6.19 2.81
C ARG A 104 -3.01 5.12 2.22
N GLN A 105 -4.22 5.50 1.80
CA GLN A 105 -5.16 4.60 1.14
C GLN A 105 -4.60 4.08 -0.20
N TYR A 106 -4.06 4.98 -1.02
CA TYR A 106 -3.38 4.63 -2.27
C TYR A 106 -2.26 3.62 -2.02
N MET A 107 -1.37 3.91 -1.07
CA MET A 107 -0.20 3.08 -0.79
C MET A 107 -0.61 1.68 -0.31
N VAL A 108 -1.65 1.57 0.51
CA VAL A 108 -2.20 0.27 0.93
C VAL A 108 -2.79 -0.47 -0.26
N ASN A 109 -3.64 0.17 -1.05
CA ASN A 109 -4.33 -0.47 -2.16
C ASN A 109 -3.37 -0.88 -3.28
N HIS A 110 -2.36 -0.07 -3.61
CA HIS A 110 -1.37 -0.35 -4.64
C HIS A 110 -0.56 -1.61 -4.31
N GLU A 111 0.04 -1.66 -3.12
CA GLU A 111 0.88 -2.81 -2.74
C GLU A 111 0.06 -4.08 -2.50
N VAL A 112 -1.18 -3.95 -2.02
CA VAL A 112 -2.10 -5.09 -1.94
C VAL A 112 -2.55 -5.54 -3.34
N GLY A 113 -2.66 -4.62 -4.29
CA GLY A 113 -2.91 -4.94 -5.70
C GLY A 113 -1.84 -5.86 -6.28
N HIS A 114 -0.57 -5.62 -5.98
CA HIS A 114 0.52 -6.55 -6.31
C HIS A 114 0.33 -7.93 -5.64
N GLY A 115 -0.09 -7.95 -4.38
CA GLY A 115 -0.44 -9.19 -3.68
C GLY A 115 -1.65 -9.94 -4.26
N LEU A 116 -2.50 -9.24 -5.02
CA LEU A 116 -3.61 -9.79 -5.79
C LEU A 116 -3.25 -10.01 -7.28
N TYR A 117 -1.95 -10.03 -7.60
CA TYR A 117 -1.41 -10.30 -8.94
C TYR A 117 -1.65 -9.22 -9.99
N HIS A 118 -1.91 -7.97 -9.58
CA HIS A 118 -1.95 -6.84 -10.51
C HIS A 118 -0.55 -6.24 -10.72
N GLY A 119 -0.20 -6.03 -11.99
CA GLY A 119 1.01 -5.32 -12.40
C GLY A 119 0.77 -3.81 -12.54
N HIS A 120 1.84 -3.03 -12.74
CA HIS A 120 1.71 -1.60 -12.98
C HIS A 120 0.92 -1.28 -14.25
N VAL A 121 0.23 -0.14 -14.24
CA VAL A 121 -0.54 0.38 -15.38
C VAL A 121 -0.15 1.84 -15.62
N ALA A 122 -0.09 2.27 -16.88
CA ALA A 122 0.23 3.65 -17.24
C ALA A 122 -0.96 4.60 -17.02
N CYS A 123 -0.68 5.89 -16.88
CA CYS A 123 -1.72 6.93 -16.88
C CYS A 123 -2.46 6.92 -18.24
N PRO A 124 -3.81 6.81 -18.26
CA PRO A 124 -4.59 6.78 -19.50
C PRO A 124 -4.69 8.14 -20.20
N GLY A 125 -4.42 9.24 -19.50
CA GLY A 125 -4.41 10.58 -20.09
C GLY A 125 -4.45 11.70 -19.06
N ALA A 126 -4.08 12.91 -19.48
CA ALA A 126 -4.03 14.08 -18.62
C ALA A 126 -5.40 14.38 -17.98
N GLY A 127 -5.41 14.64 -16.67
CA GLY A 127 -6.62 14.93 -15.89
C GLY A 127 -7.52 13.72 -15.60
N GLN A 128 -7.29 12.57 -16.24
CA GLN A 128 -8.02 11.34 -15.94
C GLN A 128 -7.61 10.80 -14.56
N PRO A 129 -8.51 10.10 -13.84
CA PRO A 129 -8.13 9.42 -12.62
C PRO A 129 -6.98 8.44 -12.88
N ALA A 130 -5.92 8.51 -12.07
CA ALA A 130 -4.85 7.55 -12.13
C ALA A 130 -5.38 6.14 -11.82
N PRO A 131 -5.05 5.11 -12.62
CA PRO A 131 -5.30 3.73 -12.21
C PRO A 131 -4.62 3.46 -10.87
N ILE A 132 -5.23 2.64 -10.01
CA ILE A 132 -4.64 2.34 -8.69
C ILE A 132 -3.24 1.70 -8.80
N MET A 133 -3.00 1.00 -9.91
CA MET A 133 -1.72 0.37 -10.23
C MET A 133 -0.76 1.27 -11.01
N LEU A 134 -1.08 2.53 -11.27
CA LEU A 134 -0.05 3.52 -11.60
C LEU A 134 0.86 3.69 -10.37
N GLN A 135 2.17 3.76 -10.57
CA GLN A 135 3.13 3.98 -9.47
C GLN A 135 3.14 5.46 -9.04
N GLN A 136 2.01 5.94 -8.49
CA GLN A 136 1.75 7.33 -8.15
C GLN A 136 2.74 7.92 -7.13
N THR A 137 3.44 7.09 -6.35
CA THR A 137 4.56 7.52 -5.49
C THR A 137 5.71 8.14 -6.29
N LYS A 138 5.95 7.68 -7.53
CA LYS A 138 7.00 8.19 -8.42
C LYS A 138 6.52 9.36 -9.27
N GLY A 139 5.23 9.45 -9.55
CA GLY A 139 4.65 10.50 -10.38
C GLY A 139 3.25 10.11 -10.85
N LEU A 140 2.46 11.13 -11.22
CA LEU A 140 1.11 10.93 -11.73
C LEU A 140 1.05 10.95 -13.27
N ASP A 141 2.13 11.31 -13.96
CA ASP A 141 2.21 11.34 -15.42
C ASP A 141 1.05 12.09 -16.11
N GLY A 142 0.58 13.17 -15.48
CA GLY A 142 -0.53 14.00 -15.94
C GLY A 142 -1.91 13.58 -15.43
N CYS A 143 -2.06 12.40 -14.84
CA CYS A 143 -3.32 11.96 -14.23
C CYS A 143 -3.64 12.73 -12.93
N ALA A 144 -4.91 12.69 -12.53
CA ALA A 144 -5.36 13.11 -11.21
C ALA A 144 -5.08 11.99 -10.18
N PRO A 145 -4.67 12.33 -8.93
CA PRO A 145 -4.41 11.34 -7.90
C PRO A 145 -5.68 10.54 -7.56
N ASN A 146 -5.53 9.22 -7.43
CA ASN A 146 -6.64 8.34 -7.11
C ASN A 146 -6.18 7.17 -6.21
N PRO A 147 -6.75 7.04 -5.00
CA PRO A 147 -6.37 5.98 -4.07
C PRO A 147 -7.23 4.72 -4.15
N TRP A 148 -8.17 4.60 -5.09
CA TRP A 148 -9.18 3.54 -5.11
C TRP A 148 -9.20 2.69 -6.39
N PRO A 149 -9.25 1.34 -6.27
CA PRO A 149 -9.36 0.39 -7.39
C PRO A 149 -10.61 0.49 -8.27
N THR A 150 -11.74 0.97 -7.73
CA THR A 150 -13.01 1.04 -8.49
C THR A 150 -13.16 2.33 -9.30
N VAL A 151 -12.16 3.20 -9.30
CA VAL A 151 -12.15 4.47 -10.03
C VAL A 151 -11.06 4.38 -11.10
N GLY A 152 -11.44 4.62 -12.36
CA GLY A 152 -10.60 4.40 -13.55
C GLY A 152 -11.15 3.25 -14.38
#